data_AF-A0A6C1U271-F1
#
_entry.id   AF-A0A6C1U271-F1
#
_cell.length_a   1.000
_cell.length_b   1.000
_cell.length_c   1.000
_cell.angle_alpha   90.00
_cell.angle_beta   90.00
_cell.angle_gamma   90.00
#
_symmetry.space_group_name_H-M   'P 1'
#
loop_
_entity.id
_entity.type
_entity.pdbx_description
1 polymer ?
#
loop_
_entity_poly.entity_id
_entity_poly.type
_entity_poly.pdbx_seq_one_letter_code
_entity_poly.pdbx_strand_id
1 'polypeptide(L)' 'MRKVVENLGVVFTTAQRAIVKLEDLGIVSQTSQGKRDRVFCATDILNILEEPTKITENFDSTL' A
#
# COMPACT_ATOMS: atom_id res chain seq x y z
N MET A 1 -10.51 0.53 -8.21
CA MET A 1 -10.01 1.41 -9.30
C MET A 1 -10.69 2.78 -9.41
N ARG A 2 -12.01 2.89 -9.18
CA ARG A 2 -12.76 4.17 -9.28
C ARG A 2 -12.14 5.33 -8.47
N LYS A 3 -11.78 5.06 -7.21
CA LYS A 3 -11.13 6.03 -6.32
C LYS A 3 -9.81 6.60 -6.86
N VAL A 4 -9.03 5.82 -7.62
CA VAL A 4 -7.75 6.29 -8.20
C VAL A 4 -8.03 7.34 -9.28
N VAL A 5 -9.03 7.09 -10.13
CA VAL A 5 -9.49 8.03 -11.16
C VAL A 5 -10.00 9.32 -10.53
N GLU A 6 -10.82 9.22 -9.48
CA GLU A 6 -11.36 10.36 -8.76
C GLU A 6 -10.27 11.18 -8.06
N ASN A 7 -9.37 10.52 -7.31
CA ASN A 7 -8.35 11.20 -6.51
C ASN A 7 -7.24 11.82 -7.37
N LEU A 8 -6.87 11.19 -8.49
CA LEU A 8 -5.80 11.69 -9.36
C LEU A 8 -6.35 12.53 -10.53
N GLY A 9 -7.66 12.57 -10.76
CA GLY A 9 -8.28 13.30 -11.87
C GLY A 9 -7.88 12.79 -13.26
N VAL A 10 -7.52 11.50 -13.38
CA VAL A 10 -7.04 10.91 -14.64
C VAL A 10 -8.07 9.92 -15.20
N VAL A 11 -8.09 9.76 -16.53
CA VAL A 11 -8.96 8.76 -17.18
C VAL A 11 -8.60 7.33 -16.74
N PHE A 12 -9.61 6.45 -16.76
CA PHE A 12 -9.50 5.06 -16.27
C PHE A 12 -8.33 4.28 -16.88
N THR A 13 -8.11 4.40 -18.18
CA THR A 13 -7.03 3.68 -18.88
C THR A 13 -5.65 4.11 -18.42
N THR A 14 -5.48 5.39 -18.09
CA THR A 14 -4.24 5.93 -17.52
C THR A 14 -4.02 5.40 -16.10
N ALA A 15 -5.05 5.45 -15.25
CA ALA A 15 -4.98 4.88 -13.91
C ALA A 15 -4.65 3.38 -13.94
N GLN A 16 -5.28 2.62 -14.84
CA GLN A 16 -5.02 1.19 -15.00
C GLN A 16 -3.56 0.93 -15.41
N ARG A 17 -3.04 1.65 -16.41
CA ARG A 17 -1.64 1.50 -16.85
C ARG A 17 -0.65 1.85 -15.74
N ALA A 18 -0.93 2.89 -14.97
CA ALA A 18 -0.09 3.28 -13.83
C ALA A 18 -0.05 2.17 -12.77
N ILE A 19 -1.21 1.61 -12.39
CA ILE A 19 -1.26 0.52 -11.41
C ILE A 19 -0.55 -0.73 -11.92
N VAL A 20 -0.76 -1.12 -13.19
CA VAL A 20 -0.03 -2.27 -13.78
C VAL A 20 1.48 -2.04 -13.70
N LYS A 21 1.96 -0.85 -14.04
CA LYS A 21 3.39 -0.53 -13.93
C LYS A 21 3.89 -0.59 -12.48
N LEU A 22 3.10 -0.14 -11.50
CA LEU A 22 3.47 -0.22 -10.08
C LEU A 22 3.49 -1.67 -9.58
N GLU A 23 2.58 -2.51 -10.07
CA GLU A 23 2.53 -3.94 -9.78
C GLU A 23 3.72 -4.69 -10.40
N ASP A 24 4.05 -4.40 -11.67
CA ASP A 24 5.21 -4.97 -12.35
C ASP A 24 6.54 -4.60 -11.67
N LEU A 25 6.60 -3.43 -11.03
CA LEU A 25 7.74 -2.97 -10.23
C LEU A 25 7.74 -3.53 -8.80
N GLY A 26 6.72 -4.30 -8.41
CA GLY A 26 6.58 -4.86 -7.07
C GLY A 26 6.20 -3.85 -5.99
N ILE A 27 5.79 -2.63 -6.36
CA ILE A 27 5.47 -1.56 -5.39
C ILE A 27 4.09 -1.78 -4.76
N VAL A 28 3.14 -2.30 -5.53
CA VAL A 28 1.80 -2.67 -5.05
C VAL A 28 1.45 -4.08 -5.48
N SER A 29 0.56 -4.73 -4.73
CA SER A 29 0.01 -6.04 -5.07
C SER A 29 -1.51 -6.02 -5.01
N GLN A 30 -2.17 -6.79 -5.89
CA GLN A 30 -3.61 -6.97 -5.83
C GLN A 30 -3.99 -7.78 -4.59
N THR A 31 -4.77 -7.19 -3.68
CA THR A 31 -5.23 -7.86 -2.44
C THR A 31 -6.63 -8.46 -2.57
N SER A 32 -7.38 -8.08 -3.60
CA SER A 32 -8.72 -8.63 -3.89
C SER A 32 -8.65 -9.86 -4.79
N GLN A 33 -9.58 -10.82 -4.66
CA GLN A 33 -9.64 -12.02 -5.52
C GLN A 33 -10.46 -11.81 -6.82
N GLY A 34 -11.09 -10.64 -7.00
CA GLY A 34 -11.99 -10.37 -8.13
C GLY A 34 -11.30 -9.78 -9.36
N LYS A 35 -11.85 -10.05 -10.56
CA LYS A 35 -11.39 -9.42 -11.82
C LYS A 35 -11.81 -7.95 -11.95
N ARG A 36 -12.94 -7.57 -11.31
CA ARG A 36 -13.50 -6.21 -11.25
C ARG A 36 -13.37 -5.67 -9.82
N ASP A 37 -13.44 -4.33 -9.69
CA ASP A 37 -13.29 -3.63 -8.41
C ASP A 37 -12.01 -3.99 -7.65
N ARG A 38 -10.92 -4.21 -8.40
CA ARG A 38 -9.61 -4.56 -7.85
C ARG A 38 -9.13 -3.52 -6.84
N VAL A 39 -8.59 -4.04 -5.73
CA VAL A 39 -7.92 -3.30 -4.67
C VAL A 39 -6.44 -3.65 -4.69
N PHE A 40 -5.60 -2.63 -4.63
CA PHE A 40 -4.14 -2.75 -4.64
C PHE A 40 -3.59 -2.12 -3.37
N CYS A 41 -2.60 -2.75 -2.76
CA CYS A 41 -1.93 -2.26 -1.56
C CYS A 41 -0.41 -2.36 -1.72
N ALA A 42 0.31 -1.35 -1.25
CA ALA A 42 1.75 -1.41 -1.03
C ALA A 42 2.02 -2.13 0.28
N THR A 43 1.96 -3.47 0.26
CA THR A 43 2.03 -4.32 1.45
C THR A 43 3.32 -4.08 2.24
N ASP A 44 4.44 -3.85 1.57
CA ASP A 44 5.72 -3.61 2.24
C ASP A 44 5.70 -2.31 3.06
N ILE A 45 5.10 -1.25 2.51
CA ILE A 45 4.94 0.02 3.23
C ILE A 45 3.96 -0.17 4.39
N LEU A 46 2.84 -0.87 4.16
CA LEU A 46 1.86 -1.12 5.20
C LEU A 46 2.48 -1.91 6.36
N ASN A 47 3.27 -2.94 6.07
CA ASN A 47 3.96 -3.74 7.07
C ASN A 47 4.87 -2.89 7.95
N ILE A 48 5.66 -1.99 7.36
CA ILE A 48 6.53 -1.06 8.11
C ILE A 48 5.70 -0.16 9.03
N LEU A 49 4.56 0.35 8.55
CA LEU A 49 3.68 1.22 9.33
C LEU A 49 2.93 0.46 10.43
N GLU A 50 2.69 -0.84 10.24
CA GLU A 50 2.04 -1.74 11.21
C GLU A 50 3.04 -2.42 12.16
N GLU A 51 4.35 -2.16 12.02
CA GLU A 51 5.34 -2.69 12.94
C GLU A 51 5.02 -2.23 14.39
N PRO A 52 5.06 -3.15 15.36
CA PRO A 52 4.80 -2.78 16.74
C PRO A 52 5.83 -1.75 17.20
N THR A 53 5.36 -0.67 17.84
CA THR A 53 6.23 0.38 18.36
C THR A 53 7.26 -0.24 19.31
N LYS A 54 8.53 -0.19 18.92
CA LYS A 54 9.65 -0.65 19.75
C LYS A 54 9.93 0.41 20.81
N ILE A 55 9.08 0.45 21.85
CA ILE A 55 9.36 1.21 23.06
C ILE A 55 10.39 0.41 23.84
N THR A 56 11.67 0.73 23.66
CA THR A 56 12.71 0.29 24.59
C THR A 56 12.65 1.20 25.79
N GLU A 57 12.07 0.72 26.88
CA GLU A 57 12.21 1.36 28.17
C GLU A 57 13.68 1.25 28.59
N ASN A 58 14.43 2.35 28.52
CA ASN A 58 15.68 2.48 29.28
C ASN A 58 15.30 2.61 30.77
N PHE A 59 14.80 1.53 31.36
CA PHE A 59 14.85 1.38 32.80
C PHE A 59 16.26 0.92 33.15
N ASP A 60 17.17 1.89 33.27
CA ASP A 60 18.37 1.72 34.08
C ASP A 60 17.91 1.48 35.52
N SER A 61 17.63 0.22 35.83
CA SER A 61 17.45 -0.27 37.19
C SER A 61 18.81 -0.46 37.84
N THR A 62 19.52 0.66 37.98
CA THR A 62 20.56 0.84 38.98
C THR A 62 20.21 2.06 39.80
N LEU A 63 19.46 1.85 40.89
CA LEU A 63 19.75 2.28 42.27
C LEU A 63 18.58 1.91 43.18
#